data_AF-A0AAF0UIV0-F1
#
_entry.id   AF-A0AAF0UIV0-F1
#
_cell.length_a   1.000
_cell.length_b   1.000
_cell.length_c   1.000
_cell.angle_alpha   90.00
_cell.angle_beta   90.00
_cell.angle_gamma   90.00
#
_symmetry.space_group_name_H-M   'P 1'
#
loop_
_entity.id
_entity.type
_entity.pdbx_description
1 polymer ?
#
loop_
_entity_poly.entity_id
_entity_poly.type
_entity_poly.pdbx_seq_one_letter_code
_entity_poly.pdbx_strand_id
1 'polypeptide(L)' 'RRFVEGFSSIFLPLTTLTQKRVKFLWLEACEKSFHELKDRITSTPILTLLEGSDGFVVYCDASRIGLEYIFK' A
#
# COMPACT_ATOMS: atom_id res chain seq x y z
N ARG A 1 -9.20 4.35 2.42
CA ARG A 1 -8.70 4.96 1.18
C ARG A 1 -8.88 6.48 1.24
N ARG A 2 -8.24 7.14 2.22
CA ARG A 2 -8.48 8.56 2.55
C ARG A 2 -7.29 9.47 2.26
N PHE A 3 -6.14 8.89 1.90
CA PHE A 3 -4.85 9.58 1.90
C PHE A 3 -4.19 9.67 0.52
N VAL A 4 -4.82 9.11 -0.52
CA VAL A 4 -4.27 9.07 -1.87
C VAL A 4 -5.36 9.54 -2.83
N GLU A 5 -5.21 10.74 -3.38
CA GLU A 5 -6.10 11.26 -4.43
C GLU A 5 -6.01 10.36 -5.67
N GLY A 6 -7.12 10.13 -6.39
CA GLY A 6 -7.11 9.24 -7.56
C GLY A 6 -6.85 7.76 -7.28
N PHE A 7 -6.93 7.29 -6.02
CA PHE A 7 -6.66 5.90 -5.65
C PHE A 7 -7.41 4.86 -6.51
N SER A 8 -8.66 5.14 -6.89
CA SER A 8 -9.46 4.20 -7.69
C SER A 8 -8.91 3.98 -9.09
N SER A 9 -8.31 4.99 -9.74
CA SER A 9 -7.76 4.84 -11.10
C SER A 9 -6.45 4.05 -11.10
N ILE A 10 -5.60 4.25 -10.09
CA ILE A 10 -4.35 3.50 -9.89
C ILE A 10 -4.64 2.04 -9.58
N PHE A 11 -5.67 1.75 -8.78
CA PHE A 11 -6.00 0.38 -8.41
C PHE A 11 -6.79 -0.38 -9.47
N LEU A 12 -7.38 0.29 -10.46
CA LEU A 12 -8.22 -0.36 -11.47
C LEU A 12 -7.48 -1.50 -12.21
N PRO A 13 -6.27 -1.30 -12.79
CA PRO A 13 -5.55 -2.38 -13.44
C PRO A 13 -5.15 -3.50 -12.46
N LEU A 14 -4.74 -3.17 -11.23
CA LEU A 14 -4.36 -4.15 -10.22
C LEU A 14 -5.54 -4.99 -9.71
N THR A 15 -6.69 -4.35 -9.48
CA THR A 15 -7.93 -5.04 -9.06
C THR A 15 -8.51 -5.90 -10.17
N THR A 16 -8.27 -5.54 -11.44
CA THR A 16 -8.68 -6.37 -12.58
C THR A 16 -7.94 -7.72 -12.59
N LEU A 17 -6.67 -7.76 -12.14
CA LEU A 17 -5.90 -9.00 -12.04
C LEU A 17 -6.46 -10.01 -11.03
N THR A 18 -7.20 -9.54 -10.02
CA THR A 18 -7.77 -10.40 -8.96
C THR A 18 -9.24 -10.76 -9.21
N GLN A 19 -9.83 -10.28 -10.31
CA GLN A 19 -11.21 -10.60 -10.67
C GLN A 19 -11.34 -12.08 -11.09
N LYS A 20 -12.45 -12.68 -10.70
CA LYS A 20 -12.77 -14.06 -11.10
C LYS A 20 -12.83 -14.16 -12.63
N ARG A 21 -12.27 -15.24 -13.17
CA ARG A 21 -12.26 -15.55 -14.61
C ARG A 21 -11.46 -14.57 -15.49
N VAL A 22 -10.69 -13.67 -14.89
CA VAL A 22 -9.68 -12.87 -15.61
C VAL A 22 -8.36 -13.63 -15.60
N LYS A 23 -7.68 -13.70 -16.76
CA LYS A 23 -6.32 -14.24 -16.81
C LYS A 23 -5.38 -13.23 -16.16
N PHE A 24 -4.53 -13.70 -15.26
CA PHE A 24 -3.50 -12.88 -14.66
C PHE A 24 -2.45 -12.52 -15.73
N LEU A 25 -2.56 -11.34 -16.31
CA LEU A 25 -1.65 -10.81 -17.32
C LEU A 25 -1.05 -9.51 -16.79
N TRP A 26 0.21 -9.57 -16.40
CA TRP A 26 0.92 -8.40 -15.91
C TRP A 26 1.37 -7.52 -17.08
N LEU A 27 0.52 -6.55 -17.42
CA LEU A 27 0.77 -5.60 -18.50
C LEU A 27 1.48 -4.35 -17.98
N GLU A 28 2.04 -3.56 -18.89
CA GLU A 28 2.74 -2.30 -18.56
C GLU A 28 1.87 -1.33 -17.74
N ALA A 29 0.55 -1.31 -17.97
CA ALA A 29 -0.39 -0.53 -17.17
C ALA A 29 -0.46 -0.97 -15.70
N CYS A 30 -0.29 -2.28 -15.43
CA CYS A 30 -0.22 -2.82 -14.06
C CYS A 30 1.10 -2.41 -13.40
N GLU A 31 2.21 -2.52 -14.12
CA GLU A 31 3.54 -2.13 -13.61
C GLU A 31 3.61 -0.64 -13.25
N LYS A 32 3.13 0.23 -14.15
CA LYS A 32 3.04 1.68 -13.92
C LYS A 32 2.19 2.00 -12.70
N SER A 33 1.04 1.32 -12.58
CA SER A 33 0.14 1.52 -11.44
C SER A 33 0.72 1.01 -10.13
N PHE A 34 1.50 -0.07 -10.17
CA PHE A 34 2.20 -0.59 -9.00
C PHE A 34 3.33 0.34 -8.54
N HIS A 35 4.10 0.90 -9.48
CA HIS A 35 5.11 1.91 -9.16
C HIS A 35 4.51 3.18 -8.56
N GLU A 36 3.49 3.74 -9.22
CA GLU A 36 2.76 4.90 -8.71
C GLU A 36 2.18 4.64 -7.31
N LEU A 37 1.69 3.41 -7.06
CA LEU A 37 1.20 3.04 -5.73
C LEU A 37 2.30 3.07 -4.67
N LYS A 38 3.48 2.50 -4.95
CA LYS A 38 4.62 2.56 -4.03
C LYS A 38 4.98 4.00 -3.72
N ASP A 39 5.11 4.83 -4.76
CA ASP A 39 5.52 6.23 -4.62
C ASP A 39 4.52 7.04 -3.80
N ARG A 40 3.21 6.81 -3.99
CA ARG A 40 2.19 7.50 -3.18
C ARG A 40 2.17 7.02 -1.74
N ILE A 41 2.39 5.74 -1.47
CA ILE A 41 2.45 5.22 -0.10
C ILE A 41 3.70 5.74 0.62
N THR A 42 4.84 5.85 -0.06
CA THR A 42 6.10 6.33 0.53
C THR A 42 6.17 7.85 0.67
N SER A 43 5.50 8.61 -0.20
CA SER A 43 5.49 10.09 -0.17
C SER A 43 4.41 10.72 0.71
N THR A 44 3.33 10.00 1.00
CA THR A 44 2.27 10.50 1.89
C THR A 44 2.80 10.60 3.33
N PRO A 45 2.43 11.61 4.13
CA PRO A 45 2.82 11.75 5.55
C PRO A 45 2.20 10.67 6.47
N ILE A 46 1.93 9.45 5.98
CA ILE A 46 1.65 8.30 6.85
C ILE A 46 2.90 8.00 7.71
N LEU A 47 4.08 8.39 7.22
CA LEU A 47 5.36 8.37 7.92
C LEU A 47 5.76 9.76 8.43
N THR A 48 4.82 10.64 8.81
CA THR A 48 5.21 11.87 9.51
C THR A 48 5.86 11.51 10.85
N LEU A 49 6.84 12.31 11.25
CA LEU A 49 7.46 12.23 12.57
C LEU A 49 6.35 12.20 13.63
N LEU A 50 6.30 11.14 14.42
CA LEU A 50 5.35 11.00 15.51
C LEU A 50 5.72 12.01 16.61
N GLU A 51 5.39 13.30 16.40
CA GLU A 51 5.52 14.35 17.40
C GLU A 51 4.29 14.34 18.30
N GLY A 52 4.40 13.61 19.40
CA GLY A 52 3.43 13.61 20.48
C GLY A 52 4.05 13.03 21.74
N SER A 53 3.77 13.65 22.90
CA SER A 53 4.10 13.09 24.22
C SER A 53 3.22 11.88 24.58
N ASP A 54 2.22 11.58 23.74
CA ASP A 54 1.31 10.46 23.91
C ASP A 54 1.97 9.19 23.35
N GLY A 55 2.01 8.13 24.15
CA GLY A 55 2.73 6.90 23.82
C GLY A 55 2.32 6.28 22.49
N PHE A 56 3.26 5.57 21.87
CA PHE A 56 3.09 4.93 20.56
C PHE A 56 2.31 3.62 20.65
N VAL A 57 1.54 3.29 19.60
CA VAL A 57 0.93 1.96 19.44
C VAL A 57 1.71 1.17 18.42
N VAL A 58 2.23 0.01 18.82
CA VAL A 58 2.96 -0.91 17.95
C VAL A 58 2.03 -2.01 17.45
N TYR A 59 1.92 -2.14 16.14
CA TYR A 59 1.29 -3.29 15.50
C TYR A 59 2.38 -4.23 15.01
N CYS A 60 2.39 -5.47 15.50
CA CYS A 60 3.32 -6.50 15.06
C CYS A 60 2.58 -7.59 14.28
N ASP A 61 3.15 -8.01 13.16
CA ASP A 61 2.74 -9.21 12.43
C ASP A 61 3.95 -10.14 12.25
N ALA A 62 3.71 -11.45 12.36
CA ALA A 62 4.75 -12.46 12.37
C ALA A 62 4.38 -13.62 11.44
N SER A 63 5.32 -14.01 10.59
CA SER A 63 5.26 -15.23 9.80
C SER A 63 6.37 -16.20 10.22
N ARG A 64 6.30 -17.42 9.67
CA ARG A 64 7.34 -18.44 9.89
C ARG A 64 8.75 -18.01 9.47
N ILE A 65 8.86 -17.02 8.60
CA ILE A 65 10.13 -16.61 7.95
C ILE A 65 10.51 -15.15 8.25
N GLY A 66 9.68 -14.38 8.94
CA GLY A 66 9.92 -12.95 9.15
C GLY A 66 8.97 -12.31 10.14
N LEU A 67 9.41 -11.20 10.72
CA LEU A 67 8.70 -10.39 11.70
C LEU A 67 8.68 -8.95 11.18
N GLU A 68 7.51 -8.32 11.23
CA GLU A 68 7.32 -6.93 10.82
C GLU A 68 6.54 -6.17 11.89
N TYR A 69 6.87 -4.88 12.08
CA TYR A 69 6.15 -4.00 12.99
C TYR A 69 5.95 -2.62 12.39
N ILE A 70 4.82 -2.00 12.71
CA ILE A 70 4.45 -0.66 12.26
C ILE A 70 4.11 0.19 13.49
N PHE A 71 4.76 1.35 13.59
CA PHE A 71 4.46 2.36 14.60
C PHE A 71 3.34 3.26 14.11
N LYS A 72 2.40 3.57 15.00
CA LYS A 72 1.32 4.52 14.78
C LYS A 72 1.19 5.46 15.97
#